data_AF-A0A6B8W4S2-F1
#
_entry.id   AF-A0A6B8W4S2-F1
#
_cell.length_a   1.000
_cell.length_b   1.000
_cell.length_c   1.000
_cell.angle_alpha   90.00
_cell.angle_beta   90.00
_cell.angle_gamma   90.00
#
_symmetry.space_group_name_H-M   'P 1'
#
loop_
_entity.id
_entity.type
_entity.pdbx_description
1 polymer ?
#
loop_
_entity_poly.entity_id
_entity_poly.type
_entity_poly.pdbx_seq_one_letter_code
_entity_poly.pdbx_strand_id
1 'polypeptide(L)'
;MPSMFPGFRNDPNDLNRRYRPTERDRSGVPLPIAWGYYLLVGIAILMVVTSLFLFSARPPDPGALGSEAATAVRNNLAFVGVLNLVAGILISALAPQLKKGSRDSRRWLLGVIIIATLLNLISFVILREPFSLALVAALLMISGVVIFQPSATAYINRIND
;
A
#
# COMPACT_ATOMS: atom_id res chain seq x y z
N MET A 1 -49.71 2.08 12.90
CA MET A 1 -49.51 2.93 11.72
C MET A 1 -48.36 2.33 10.90
N PRO A 2 -48.57 1.96 9.63
CA PRO A 2 -47.47 1.51 8.77
C PRO A 2 -46.54 2.71 8.51
N SER A 3 -45.24 2.57 8.80
CA SER A 3 -44.28 3.64 8.53
C SER A 3 -44.14 3.84 7.02
N MET A 4 -44.48 5.03 6.52
CA MET A 4 -44.41 5.40 5.09
C MET A 4 -43.00 5.76 4.60
N PHE A 5 -41.97 5.59 5.43
CA PHE A 5 -40.59 5.74 5.01
C PHE A 5 -40.01 4.37 4.68
N PRO A 6 -39.46 4.15 3.46
CA PRO A 6 -38.69 2.97 3.15
C PRO A 6 -37.52 2.91 4.13
N GLY A 7 -37.66 2.14 5.21
CA GLY A 7 -36.56 1.91 6.12
C GLY A 7 -35.42 1.27 5.35
N PHE A 8 -34.20 1.76 5.57
CA PHE A 8 -32.96 1.12 5.13
C PHE A 8 -32.85 -0.25 5.84
N ARG A 9 -33.62 -1.23 5.42
CA ARG A 9 -33.47 -2.62 5.85
C ARG A 9 -32.13 -3.10 5.30
N ASN A 10 -31.14 -3.22 6.17
CA ASN A 10 -29.94 -4.01 5.91
C ASN A 10 -30.37 -5.48 5.82
N ASP A 11 -30.85 -5.90 4.66
CA ASP A 11 -31.15 -7.30 4.39
C ASP A 11 -29.82 -8.06 4.12
N PRO A 12 -29.44 -9.04 4.96
CA PRO A 12 -28.26 -9.87 4.74
C PRO A 12 -28.31 -10.70 3.43
N ASN A 13 -29.51 -10.83 2.85
CA ASN A 13 -29.76 -11.54 1.58
C ASN A 13 -29.93 -10.61 0.38
N ASP A 14 -29.58 -9.31 0.49
CA ASP A 14 -29.63 -8.39 -0.64
C ASP A 14 -28.73 -8.84 -1.80
N LEU A 15 -29.36 -9.23 -2.91
CA LEU A 15 -28.71 -9.68 -4.14
C LEU A 15 -27.88 -8.60 -4.83
N ASN A 16 -28.13 -7.31 -4.56
CA ASN A 16 -27.39 -6.18 -5.10
C ASN A 16 -26.12 -5.85 -4.30
N ARG A 17 -25.99 -6.37 -3.07
CA ARG A 17 -24.79 -6.23 -2.23
C ARG A 17 -23.84 -7.42 -2.33
N ARG A 18 -24.30 -8.55 -2.87
CA ARG A 18 -23.49 -9.77 -2.99
C ARG A 18 -22.52 -9.67 -4.14
N TYR A 19 -21.23 -9.86 -3.84
CA TYR A 19 -20.24 -10.10 -4.87
C TYR A 19 -20.59 -11.38 -5.63
N ARG A 20 -20.72 -11.27 -6.96
CA ARG A 20 -20.99 -12.40 -7.85
C ARG A 20 -19.67 -12.85 -8.48
N PRO A 21 -19.06 -13.95 -8.01
CA PRO A 21 -17.83 -14.45 -8.61
C PRO A 21 -18.09 -14.90 -10.04
N THR A 22 -17.27 -14.43 -10.97
CA THR A 22 -17.27 -14.87 -12.37
C THR A 22 -16.74 -16.30 -12.47
N GLU A 23 -16.95 -16.99 -13.60
CA GLU A 23 -16.39 -18.34 -13.80
C GLU A 23 -14.86 -18.37 -13.65
N ARG A 24 -14.18 -17.29 -14.04
CA ARG A 24 -12.72 -17.13 -13.87
C ARG A 24 -12.30 -17.05 -12.40
N ASP A 25 -13.11 -16.39 -11.57
CA ASP A 25 -12.86 -16.32 -10.11
C ASP A 25 -13.06 -17.68 -9.43
N ARG A 26 -13.76 -18.63 -10.09
CA ARG A 26 -14.01 -19.99 -9.59
C ARG A 26 -12.96 -21.01 -10.03
N SER A 27 -12.22 -20.77 -11.12
CA SER A 27 -11.28 -21.73 -11.69
C SER A 27 -9.80 -21.43 -11.45
N GLY A 28 -9.44 -20.25 -10.92
CA GLY A 28 -8.05 -19.90 -10.66
C GLY A 28 -7.84 -18.65 -9.79
N VAL A 29 -6.61 -18.14 -9.76
CA VAL A 29 -6.28 -16.89 -9.06
C VAL A 29 -7.02 -15.72 -9.73
N PRO A 30 -7.85 -14.95 -9.01
CA PRO A 30 -8.59 -13.84 -9.60
C PRO A 30 -7.62 -12.75 -10.08
N LEU A 31 -7.96 -12.12 -11.20
CA LEU A 31 -7.13 -11.09 -11.86
C LEU A 31 -6.59 -10.02 -10.89
N PRO A 32 -7.38 -9.49 -9.94
CA PRO A 32 -6.89 -8.48 -9.02
C PRO A 32 -5.78 -8.93 -8.09
N ILE A 33 -5.74 -10.21 -7.69
CA ILE A 33 -4.64 -10.73 -6.87
C ILE A 33 -3.38 -10.85 -7.72
N ALA A 34 -3.51 -11.29 -8.97
CA ALA A 34 -2.38 -11.35 -9.90
C ALA A 34 -1.81 -9.95 -10.20
N TRP A 35 -2.66 -9.00 -10.58
CA TRP A 35 -2.26 -7.62 -10.84
C TRP A 35 -1.78 -6.89 -9.59
N GLY A 36 -2.46 -7.07 -8.46
CA GLY A 36 -2.05 -6.51 -7.17
C GLY A 36 -0.67 -7.01 -6.74
N TYR A 37 -0.35 -8.28 -6.99
CA TYR A 37 1.00 -8.81 -6.75
C TYR A 37 2.06 -8.08 -7.59
N TYR A 38 1.87 -7.96 -8.91
CA TYR A 38 2.85 -7.28 -9.77
C TYR A 38 2.97 -5.79 -9.43
N LEU A 39 1.86 -5.14 -9.08
CA LEU A 39 1.85 -3.75 -8.62
C LEU A 39 2.65 -3.57 -7.33
N LEU A 40 2.46 -4.45 -6.33
CA LEU A 40 3.25 -4.41 -5.10
C LEU A 40 4.74 -4.67 -5.33
N VAL A 41 5.08 -5.58 -6.24
CA VAL A 41 6.49 -5.82 -6.62
C VAL A 41 7.09 -4.57 -7.26
N GLY A 42 6.37 -3.91 -8.18
CA GLY A 42 6.81 -2.66 -8.79
C GLY A 42 6.99 -1.54 -7.77
N ILE A 43 6.06 -1.41 -6.82
CA ILE A 43 6.16 -0.44 -5.72
C ILE A 43 7.34 -0.75 -4.82
N ALA A 44 7.56 -2.01 -4.44
CA ALA A 44 8.69 -2.41 -3.61
C ALA A 44 10.03 -2.06 -4.27
N ILE A 45 10.17 -2.33 -5.57
CA ILE A 45 11.35 -1.93 -6.35
C ILE A 45 11.51 -0.41 -6.33
N LEU A 46 10.43 0.34 -6.58
CA LEU A 46 10.46 1.80 -6.57
C LEU A 46 10.88 2.36 -5.20
N MET A 47 10.40 1.77 -4.10
CA MET A 47 10.78 2.17 -2.74
C MET A 47 12.27 1.92 -2.47
N VAL A 48 12.79 0.76 -2.87
CA VAL A 48 14.23 0.43 -2.73
C VAL A 48 15.09 1.39 -3.55
N VAL A 49 14.72 1.63 -4.81
CA VAL A 49 15.44 2.56 -5.69
C VAL A 49 15.39 3.99 -5.14
N THR A 50 14.22 4.45 -4.70
CA THR A 50 14.05 5.77 -4.07
C THR A 50 14.93 5.89 -2.82
N SER A 51 15.04 4.83 -2.02
CA SER A 51 15.91 4.80 -0.84
C SER A 51 17.39 4.96 -1.21
N LEU A 52 17.86 4.28 -2.27
CA LEU A 52 19.22 4.49 -2.79
C LEU A 52 19.46 5.94 -3.23
N PHE A 53 18.48 6.58 -3.87
CA PHE A 53 18.57 7.99 -4.26
C PHE A 53 18.62 8.91 -3.03
N LEU A 54 17.81 8.65 -1.99
CA LEU A 54 17.83 9.44 -0.76
C LEU A 54 19.18 9.30 -0.02
N PHE A 55 19.79 8.11 0.00
CA PHE A 55 21.11 7.91 0.60
C PHE A 55 22.26 8.55 -0.19
N SER A 56 22.12 8.67 -1.50
CA SER A 56 23.13 9.29 -2.37
C SER A 56 22.95 10.80 -2.54
N ALA A 57 21.81 11.35 -2.12
CA ALA A 57 21.54 12.77 -2.17
C ALA A 57 22.56 13.57 -1.33
N ARG A 58 23.21 14.55 -1.95
CA ARG A 58 24.10 15.47 -1.25
C ARG A 58 23.27 16.55 -0.57
N PRO A 59 23.52 16.86 0.72
CA PRO A 59 22.89 18.01 1.36
C PRO A 59 23.32 19.30 0.64
N PRO A 60 22.48 20.35 0.68
CA PRO A 60 22.83 21.66 0.14
C PRO A 60 24.14 22.19 0.76
N ASP A 61 24.91 22.95 -0.01
CA ASP A 61 26.19 23.47 0.46
C ASP A 61 26.03 24.25 1.78
N PRO A 62 26.93 24.07 2.78
CA PRO A 62 26.82 24.71 4.08
C PRO A 62 26.73 26.24 4.01
N GLY A 63 27.28 26.85 2.94
CA GLY A 63 27.22 28.28 2.67
C GLY A 63 25.83 28.81 2.30
N ALA A 64 24.88 27.95 1.91
CA ALA A 64 23.54 28.35 1.47
C ALA A 64 22.46 28.22 2.57
N LEU A 65 22.66 27.35 3.57
CA LEU A 65 21.63 27.00 4.57
C LEU A 65 22.10 27.00 6.02
N GLY A 66 23.39 27.26 6.28
CA GLY A 66 23.97 27.08 7.61
C GLY A 66 24.23 25.60 7.92
N SER A 67 25.29 25.32 8.67
CA SER A 67 25.78 23.95 8.93
C SER A 67 24.75 23.08 9.66
N GLU A 68 23.95 23.67 10.56
CA GLU A 68 22.93 22.96 11.34
C GLU A 68 21.76 22.49 10.47
N ALA A 69 21.22 23.37 9.62
CA ALA A 69 20.12 23.01 8.72
C ALA A 69 20.55 21.97 7.67
N ALA A 70 21.77 22.06 7.14
CA ALA A 70 22.30 21.08 6.20
C ALA A 70 22.40 19.67 6.82
N THR A 71 22.77 19.60 8.10
CA THR A 71 22.85 18.34 8.85
C THR A 71 21.46 17.76 9.13
N ALA A 72 20.49 18.61 9.49
CA ALA A 72 19.10 18.19 9.70
C ALA A 72 18.47 17.62 8.41
N VAL A 73 18.67 18.27 7.27
CA VAL A 73 18.21 17.77 5.96
C VAL A 73 18.80 16.40 5.65
N ARG A 74 20.11 16.21 5.85
CA ARG A 74 20.78 14.92 5.63
C ARG A 74 20.18 13.81 6.50
N ASN A 75 19.92 14.10 7.77
CA ASN A 75 19.37 13.11 8.70
C ASN A 75 17.93 12.73 8.33
N ASN A 76 17.12 13.69 7.90
CA ASN A 76 15.75 13.43 7.45
C ASN A 76 15.72 12.53 6.20
N LEU A 77 16.55 12.84 5.20
CA LEU A 77 16.68 12.03 3.98
C LEU A 77 17.13 10.60 4.30
N ALA A 78 18.10 10.44 5.20
CA ALA A 78 18.56 9.12 5.62
C ALA A 78 17.46 8.35 6.37
N PHE A 79 16.73 9.03 7.26
CA PHE A 79 15.64 8.42 8.03
C PHE A 79 14.52 7.91 7.11
N VAL A 80 14.07 8.75 6.17
CA VAL A 80 13.03 8.37 5.19
C VAL A 80 13.53 7.29 4.24
N GLY A 81 14.80 7.35 3.83
CA GLY A 81 15.46 6.30 3.05
C GLY A 81 15.44 4.94 3.76
N VAL A 82 15.75 4.89 5.05
CA VAL A 82 15.69 3.64 5.84
C VAL A 82 14.26 3.10 5.92
N LEU A 83 13.29 3.97 6.20
CA LEU A 83 11.89 3.56 6.32
C LEU A 83 11.33 3.01 5.00
N ASN A 84 11.63 3.65 3.87
CA ASN A 84 11.21 3.17 2.56
C ASN A 84 11.89 1.85 2.19
N LEU A 85 13.18 1.69 2.51
CA LEU A 85 13.90 0.45 2.26
C LEU A 85 13.28 -0.72 3.04
N VAL A 86 13.04 -0.53 4.34
CA VAL A 86 12.43 -1.55 5.20
C VAL A 86 11.03 -1.91 4.73
N ALA A 87 10.19 -0.90 4.42
CA ALA A 87 8.84 -1.14 3.94
C ALA A 87 8.82 -1.86 2.57
N GLY A 88 9.71 -1.48 1.65
CA GLY A 88 9.87 -2.18 0.37
C GLY A 88 10.25 -3.66 0.54
N ILE A 89 11.18 -3.96 1.45
CA ILE A 89 11.56 -5.33 1.79
C ILE A 89 10.38 -6.11 2.37
N LEU A 90 9.67 -5.54 3.35
CA LEU A 90 8.50 -6.20 3.97
C LEU A 90 7.39 -6.47 2.95
N ILE A 91 7.09 -5.51 2.07
CA ILE A 91 6.12 -5.70 0.99
C ILE A 91 6.58 -6.82 0.07
N SER A 92 7.86 -6.85 -0.32
CA SER A 92 8.39 -7.91 -1.20
C SER A 92 8.31 -9.30 -0.58
N ALA A 93 8.48 -9.42 0.75
CA ALA A 93 8.39 -10.68 1.47
C ALA A 93 6.94 -11.16 1.68
N LEU A 94 6.00 -10.23 1.85
CA LEU A 94 4.58 -10.51 2.09
C LEU A 94 3.75 -10.66 0.82
N ALA A 95 4.08 -9.95 -0.27
CA ALA A 95 3.31 -9.97 -1.51
C ALA A 95 3.13 -11.38 -2.13
N PRO A 96 4.15 -12.27 -2.17
CA PRO A 96 3.97 -13.63 -2.67
C PRO A 96 2.97 -14.46 -1.84
N GLN A 97 2.83 -14.14 -0.55
CA GLN A 97 1.97 -14.87 0.37
C GLN A 97 0.48 -14.63 0.11
N LEU A 98 0.13 -13.53 -0.59
CA LEU A 98 -1.24 -13.27 -1.05
C LEU A 98 -1.76 -14.37 -1.98
N LYS A 99 -0.90 -14.91 -2.86
CA LYS A 99 -1.29 -15.99 -3.79
C LYS A 99 -1.60 -17.30 -3.06
N LYS A 100 -0.96 -17.50 -1.89
CA LYS A 100 -1.17 -18.68 -1.02
C LYS A 100 -2.43 -18.56 -0.14
N GLY A 101 -3.14 -17.43 -0.18
CA GLY A 101 -4.37 -17.24 0.58
C GLY A 101 -4.18 -16.97 2.08
N SER A 102 -2.96 -16.65 2.56
CA SER A 102 -2.74 -16.42 3.99
C SER A 102 -3.48 -15.18 4.51
N ARG A 103 -4.39 -15.38 5.48
CA ARG A 103 -5.14 -14.29 6.13
C ARG A 103 -4.24 -13.37 6.95
N ASP A 104 -3.27 -13.93 7.68
CA ASP A 104 -2.38 -13.15 8.53
C ASP A 104 -1.40 -12.32 7.72
N SER A 105 -0.83 -12.88 6.64
CA SER A 105 0.07 -12.15 5.75
C SER A 105 -0.64 -10.95 5.12
N ARG A 106 -1.93 -11.07 4.81
CA ARG A 106 -2.74 -9.96 4.29
C ARG A 106 -2.98 -8.86 5.34
N ARG A 107 -3.18 -9.22 6.61
CA ARG A 107 -3.32 -8.24 7.71
C ARG A 107 -2.02 -7.47 7.93
N TRP A 108 -0.90 -8.18 7.99
CA TRP A 108 0.43 -7.56 8.11
C TRP A 108 0.73 -6.66 6.92
N LEU A 109 0.43 -7.11 5.70
CA LEU A 109 0.63 -6.33 4.49
C LEU A 109 -0.23 -5.05 4.49
N LEU A 110 -1.48 -5.11 4.96
CA LEU A 110 -2.31 -3.93 5.11
C LEU A 110 -1.67 -2.92 6.06
N GLY A 111 -1.18 -3.39 7.21
CA GLY A 111 -0.48 -2.56 8.19
C GLY A 111 0.74 -1.88 7.58
N VAL A 112 1.58 -2.64 6.87
CA VAL A 112 2.77 -2.11 6.19
C VAL A 112 2.40 -1.07 5.13
N ILE A 113 1.38 -1.34 4.30
CA ILE A 113 0.91 -0.39 3.26
C ILE A 113 0.44 0.91 3.91
N ILE A 114 -0.39 0.85 4.96
CA ILE A 114 -0.92 2.04 5.64
C ILE A 114 0.22 2.85 6.24
N ILE A 115 1.10 2.20 7.01
CA ILE A 115 2.23 2.86 7.67
C ILE A 115 3.16 3.50 6.62
N ALA A 116 3.54 2.76 5.58
CA ALA A 116 4.39 3.27 4.51
C ALA A 116 3.75 4.46 3.78
N THR A 117 2.44 4.40 3.53
CA THR A 117 1.70 5.49 2.88
C THR A 117 1.71 6.75 3.73
N LEU A 118 1.41 6.63 5.03
CA LEU A 118 1.40 7.76 5.96
C LEU A 118 2.79 8.38 6.08
N LEU A 119 3.84 7.56 6.25
CA LEU A 119 5.21 8.04 6.35
C LEU A 119 5.66 8.77 5.07
N ASN A 120 5.35 8.23 3.89
CA ASN A 120 5.67 8.90 2.63
C ASN A 120 4.90 10.23 2.48
N LEU A 121 3.63 10.28 2.89
CA LEU A 121 2.84 11.51 2.81
C LEU A 121 3.34 12.58 3.79
N ILE A 122 3.65 12.18 5.03
CA ILE A 122 4.25 13.07 6.05
C ILE A 122 5.59 13.61 5.55
N SER A 123 6.44 12.74 4.99
CA SER A 123 7.75 13.13 4.48
C SER A 123 7.63 14.12 3.32
N PHE A 124 6.69 13.87 2.41
CA PHE A 124 6.42 14.79 1.31
C PHE A 124 5.93 16.16 1.79
N VAL A 125 4.95 16.21 2.71
CA VAL A 125 4.31 17.46 3.14
C VAL A 125 5.19 18.26 4.11
N ILE A 126 5.79 17.60 5.10
CA ILE A 126 6.50 18.26 6.20
C ILE A 126 7.98 18.43 5.87
N LEU A 127 8.62 17.39 5.33
CA LEU A 127 10.08 17.38 5.08
C LEU A 127 10.45 17.99 3.71
N ARG A 128 9.45 18.39 2.90
CA ARG A 128 9.60 18.93 1.53
C ARG A 128 10.46 18.04 0.63
N GLU A 129 10.24 16.74 0.76
CA GLU A 129 10.95 15.72 -0.01
C GLU A 129 10.44 15.60 -1.46
N PRO A 130 11.19 14.94 -2.36
CA PRO A 130 10.84 14.84 -3.77
C PRO A 130 9.44 14.26 -4.03
N PHE A 131 8.86 14.67 -5.16
CA PHE A 131 7.56 14.22 -5.64
C PHE A 131 7.45 12.69 -5.80
N SER A 132 8.58 11.97 -5.90
CA SER A 132 8.62 10.51 -5.94
C SER A 132 7.92 9.87 -4.73
N LEU A 133 7.99 10.46 -3.54
CA LEU A 133 7.32 9.93 -2.34
C LEU A 133 5.80 10.05 -2.41
N ALA A 134 5.30 11.16 -2.97
CA ALA A 134 3.87 11.32 -3.22
C ALA A 134 3.37 10.28 -4.23
N LEU A 135 4.15 10.00 -5.27
CA LEU A 135 3.85 8.95 -6.24
C LEU A 135 3.83 7.56 -5.60
N VAL A 136 4.82 7.23 -4.76
CA VAL A 136 4.86 5.97 -4.00
C VAL A 136 3.62 5.83 -3.11
N ALA A 137 3.25 6.88 -2.37
CA ALA A 137 2.06 6.87 -1.52
C ALA A 137 0.77 6.64 -2.33
N ALA A 138 0.62 7.32 -3.47
CA ALA A 138 -0.54 7.13 -4.35
C ALA A 138 -0.63 5.69 -4.90
N LEU A 139 0.49 5.13 -5.35
CA LEU A 139 0.54 3.75 -5.85
C LEU A 139 0.22 2.74 -4.73
N LEU A 140 0.71 2.96 -3.51
CA LEU A 140 0.38 2.13 -2.35
C LEU A 140 -1.13 2.14 -2.05
N MET A 141 -1.77 3.31 -2.09
CA MET A 141 -3.23 3.41 -1.92
C MET A 141 -4.00 2.66 -3.00
N ILE A 142 -3.62 2.85 -4.27
CA ILE A 142 -4.24 2.13 -5.40
C ILE A 142 -4.08 0.62 -5.23
N SER A 143 -2.88 0.17 -4.84
CA SER A 143 -2.62 -1.25 -4.57
C SER A 143 -3.47 -1.78 -3.42
N GLY A 144 -3.67 -0.98 -2.37
CA GLY A 144 -4.59 -1.30 -1.29
C GLY A 144 -6.00 -1.57 -1.82
N VAL A 145 -6.56 -0.65 -2.61
CA VAL A 145 -7.91 -0.84 -3.18
C VAL A 145 -8.00 -2.11 -4.02
N VAL A 146 -6.99 -2.38 -4.87
CA VAL A 146 -6.98 -3.55 -5.76
C VAL A 146 -6.93 -4.87 -4.97
N ILE A 147 -6.16 -4.93 -3.89
CA ILE A 147 -5.93 -6.16 -3.11
C ILE A 147 -7.02 -6.39 -2.05
N PHE A 148 -7.69 -5.32 -1.60
CA PHE A 148 -8.70 -5.37 -0.56
C PHE A 148 -10.15 -5.38 -1.06
N GLN A 149 -10.35 -5.41 -2.38
CA GLN A 149 -11.69 -5.50 -2.98
C GLN A 149 -12.42 -6.83 -2.67
N PRO A 150 -13.76 -6.90 -2.89
CA PRO A 150 -14.57 -8.06 -2.55
C PRO A 150 -14.16 -9.36 -3.25
N SER A 151 -13.72 -9.30 -4.51
CA SER A 151 -13.29 -10.47 -5.29
C SER A 151 -12.06 -11.16 -4.69
N ALA A 152 -11.05 -10.38 -4.31
CA ALA A 152 -9.86 -10.87 -3.65
C ALA A 152 -10.18 -11.47 -2.27
N THR A 153 -11.10 -10.84 -1.54
CA THR A 153 -11.54 -11.33 -0.22
C THR A 153 -12.29 -12.67 -0.33
N ALA A 154 -13.17 -12.82 -1.33
CA ALA A 154 -13.90 -14.05 -1.58
C ALA A 154 -12.97 -15.23 -1.93
N TYR A 155 -11.95 -14.97 -2.76
CA TYR A 155 -10.95 -15.99 -3.12
C TYR A 155 -10.14 -16.47 -1.91
N ILE A 156 -9.70 -15.54 -1.06
CA ILE A 156 -8.93 -15.88 0.15
C ILE A 156 -9.79 -16.68 1.13
N ASN A 157 -11.08 -16.35 1.29
CA ASN A 157 -11.97 -17.14 2.14
C ASN A 157 -12.11 -18.57 1.61
N ARG A 158 -12.36 -18.73 0.31
CA ARG A 158 -12.49 -20.06 -0.32
C ARG A 158 -11.28 -20.97 -0.15
N ILE A 159 -10.06 -20.44 -0.11
CA ILE A 159 -8.83 -21.25 0.04
C ILE A 159 -8.59 -21.68 1.49
N ASN A 160 -9.14 -20.96 2.45
CA ASN A 160 -8.97 -21.25 3.87
C ASN A 160 -10.14 -22.03 4.48
N ASP A 161 -11.18 -22.32 3.69
CA ASP A 161 -12.32 -23.17 4.06
C ASP A 161 -12.05 -24.61 3.58
#